data_AF-A0A376FDA6-F1
#
_entry.id   AF-A0A376FDA6-F1
#
_cell.length_a   1.000
_cell.length_b   1.000
_cell.length_c   1.000
_cell.angle_alpha   90.00
_cell.angle_beta   90.00
_cell.angle_gamma   90.00
#
_symmetry.space_group_name_H-M   'P 1'
#
loop_
_entity.id
_entity.type
_entity.pdbx_description
1 polymer ?
#
loop_
_entity_poly.entity_id
_entity_poly.type
_entity_poly.pdbx_seq_one_letter_code
_entity_poly.pdbx_strand_id
1 'polypeptide(L)' 'MAEIKQLTPQKVADFFHQAVIKPQGITILSQVSGSQNGKNGVREPERLESLEERQRAAAIYALE' A
#
# COMPACT_ATOMS: atom_id res chain seq x y z
N MET A 1 19.88 5.04 -26.87
CA MET A 1 20.13 5.81 -25.63
C MET A 1 19.46 7.19 -25.74
N ALA A 2 18.15 7.30 -25.48
CA ALA A 2 17.41 8.55 -25.69
C ALA A 2 16.26 8.84 -24.70
N GLU A 3 15.73 7.83 -24.00
CA GLU A 3 14.58 8.03 -23.08
C GLU A 3 14.98 8.61 -21.73
N ILE A 4 16.08 8.15 -21.14
CA ILE A 4 16.56 8.66 -19.84
C ILE A 4 16.84 10.17 -19.91
N LYS A 5 17.34 10.67 -21.05
CA LYS A 5 17.62 12.09 -21.27
C LYS A 5 16.37 12.97 -21.31
N GLN A 6 15.18 12.39 -21.47
CA GLN A 6 13.90 13.11 -21.56
C GLN A 6 13.09 13.06 -20.27
N LEU A 7 13.63 12.43 -19.22
CA LEU A 7 13.02 12.37 -17.91
C LEU A 7 13.11 13.75 -17.25
N THR A 8 11.97 14.22 -16.77
CA THR A 8 11.88 15.40 -15.90
C THR A 8 11.46 14.93 -14.51
N PRO A 9 11.76 15.70 -13.44
CA PRO A 9 11.29 15.37 -12.10
C PRO A 9 9.78 15.11 -12.04
N GLN A 10 8.99 15.87 -12.80
CA GLN A 10 7.54 15.70 -12.91
C GLN A 10 7.18 14.34 -13.51
N LYS A 11 7.77 13.94 -14.65
CA LYS A 11 7.49 12.63 -15.26
C LYS A 11 7.85 11.45 -14.35
N VAL A 12 8.92 11.60 -13.58
CA VAL A 12 9.33 10.59 -12.59
C VAL A 12 8.33 10.52 -11.44
N ALA A 13 7.90 11.67 -10.92
CA ALA A 13 6.89 11.74 -9.86
C ALA A 13 5.55 11.16 -10.33
N ASP A 14 5.10 11.48 -11.54
CA ASP A 14 3.84 11.00 -12.10
C ASP A 14 3.86 9.47 -12.27
N PHE A 15 4.96 8.92 -12.80
CA PHE A 15 5.14 7.48 -12.90
C PHE A 15 5.13 6.80 -11.52
N PHE A 16 5.85 7.36 -10.54
CA PHE A 16 5.87 6.82 -9.18
C PHE A 16 4.49 6.82 -8.53
N HIS A 17 3.71 7.89 -8.71
CA HIS A 17 2.33 7.94 -8.20
C HIS A 17 1.46 6.84 -8.81
N GLN A 18 1.60 6.58 -10.11
CA GLN A 18 0.83 5.54 -10.81
C GLN A 18 1.32 4.12 -10.52
N ALA A 19 2.61 3.92 -10.26
CA ALA A 19 3.16 2.59 -10.01
C ALA A 19 3.01 2.16 -8.54
N VAL A 20 3.08 3.10 -7.60
CA VAL A 20 3.24 2.79 -6.17
C VAL A 20 2.11 3.36 -5.31
N ILE A 21 1.73 4.62 -5.50
CA ILE A 21 0.76 5.29 -4.60
C ILE A 21 -0.68 4.94 -4.96
N LYS A 22 -1.01 4.97 -6.25
CA LYS A 22 -2.30 4.55 -6.81
C LYS A 22 -2.00 3.57 -7.95
N PRO A 23 -1.70 2.30 -7.61
CA PRO A 23 -1.19 1.35 -8.59
C PRO A 23 -2.13 1.17 -9.77
N GLN A 24 -1.68 1.55 -10.95
CA GLN A 24 -2.32 1.33 -12.24
C GLN A 24 -1.51 0.27 -12.97
N GLY A 25 -1.87 -1.00 -12.78
CA GLY A 25 -1.17 -2.14 -13.34
C GLY A 25 -0.99 -3.27 -12.34
N ILE A 26 0.04 -4.10 -12.57
CA ILE A 26 0.31 -5.27 -11.72
C ILE A 26 0.92 -4.80 -10.40
N THR A 27 0.30 -5.19 -9.29
CA THR A 27 0.81 -4.99 -7.93
C THR A 27 0.98 -6.34 -7.26
N ILE A 28 2.16 -6.63 -6.72
CA ILE A 28 2.46 -7.90 -6.04
C ILE A 28 2.88 -7.58 -4.60
N LEU A 29 2.16 -8.14 -3.64
CA LEU A 29 2.51 -8.10 -2.22
C LEU A 29 2.87 -9.51 -1.76
N SER A 30 4.15 -9.75 -1.50
CA SER A 30 4.63 -11.03 -0.95
C SER A 30 4.68 -10.95 0.57
N GLN A 31 3.72 -11.58 1.25
CA GLN A 31 3.69 -11.64 2.70
C GLN A 31 4.30 -12.95 3.20
N VAL A 32 5.26 -12.86 4.11
CA VAL A 32 5.84 -14.01 4.81
C VAL A 32 5.48 -13.89 6.29
N SER A 33 4.77 -14.88 6.82
CA SER A 33 4.41 -14.94 8.24
C SER A 33 5.44 -15.75 9.02
N GLY A 34 5.90 -15.25 10.16
CA GLY A 34 6.80 -15.95 11.09
C GLY A 34 6.03 -16.61 12.23
N SER A 35 6.50 -17.79 12.68
CA SER A 35 5.82 -18.62 13.71
C SER A 35 5.78 -18.03 15.13
N GLN A 36 6.55 -16.96 15.38
CA GLN A 36 6.73 -16.35 16.70
C GLN A 36 5.58 -15.41 17.13
N ASN A 37 4.80 -14.91 16.18
CA ASN A 37 3.57 -14.18 16.48
C ASN A 37 2.41 -15.14 16.22
N GLY A 38 1.79 -15.68 17.28
CA GLY A 38 0.65 -16.63 17.22
C GLY A 38 -0.63 -16.15 16.52
N LYS A 39 -0.53 -15.15 15.65
CA LYS A 39 -1.56 -14.67 14.74
C LYS A 39 -1.15 -15.10 13.33
N ASN A 40 -1.65 -16.26 12.89
CA ASN A 40 -1.46 -16.81 11.53
C ASN A 40 -2.21 -16.01 10.45
N GLY A 41 -2.28 -14.70 10.57
CA GLY A 41 -2.92 -13.83 9.60
C GLY A 41 -1.86 -13.30 8.65
N VAL A 42 -1.78 -13.86 7.44
CA VAL A 42 -1.54 -13.02 6.26
C VAL A 42 -2.54 -11.87 6.41
N ARG A 43 -2.06 -10.65 6.67
CA ARG A 43 -2.98 -9.53 6.78
C ARG A 43 -3.63 -9.45 5.41
N GLU A 44 -4.95 -9.51 5.33
CA GLU A 44 -5.61 -8.97 4.15
C GLU A 44 -4.93 -7.62 3.90
N PRO A 45 -4.41 -7.38 2.68
CA PRO A 45 -3.88 -6.07 2.37
C PRO A 45 -5.05 -5.18 2.66
N GLU A 46 -4.98 -4.47 3.78
CA GLU A 46 -5.97 -3.50 4.13
C GLU A 46 -6.04 -2.67 2.87
N ARG A 47 -7.16 -2.74 2.15
CA ARG A 47 -7.42 -1.70 1.18
C ARG A 47 -7.16 -0.44 1.99
N LEU A 48 -6.37 0.48 1.46
CA LEU A 48 -6.24 1.79 2.07
C LEU A 48 -7.60 2.51 1.94
N GLU A 49 -8.65 1.94 2.53
CA GLU A 49 -9.93 2.58 2.80
C GLU A 49 -9.59 3.44 4.00
N SER A 50 -9.28 4.68 3.65
CA SER A 50 -9.06 5.88 4.46
C SER A 50 -8.62 5.73 5.93
N LEU A 51 -7.67 6.60 6.33
CA LEU A 51 -7.28 6.75 7.75
C LEU A 51 -8.47 7.04 8.68
N GLU A 52 -9.55 7.61 8.12
CA GLU A 52 -10.81 7.88 8.81
C GLU A 52 -11.60 6.59 9.11
N GLU A 53 -11.70 5.66 8.16
CA GLU A 53 -12.34 4.36 8.40
C GLU A 53 -11.60 3.53 9.43
N ARG A 54 -10.26 3.61 9.46
CA ARG A 54 -9.45 3.01 10.53
C ARG A 54 -9.77 3.59 11.89
N GLN A 55 -9.95 4.91 11.99
CA GLN A 55 -10.34 5.56 13.24
C GLN A 55 -11.75 5.15 13.68
N ARG A 56 -12.69 5.02 12.76
CA ARG A 56 -14.06 4.54 13.05
C ARG A 56 -14.07 3.09 13.51
N ALA A 57 -13.32 2.20 12.86
CA ALA A 57 -13.22 0.80 13.27
C ALA A 57 -12.55 0.67 14.64
N ALA A 58 -11.47 1.42 14.90
CA ALA A 58 -10.79 1.42 16.20
C ALA A 58 -11.70 1.92 17.34
N ALA A 59 -12.57 2.89 17.08
CA ALA A 59 -13.52 3.40 18.07
C ALA A 59 -14.58 2.36 18.47
N ILE A 60 -14.99 1.48 17.56
CA ILE A 60 -15.94 0.40 17.84
C ILE A 60 -15.29 -0.68 18.73
N TYR A 61 -14.06 -1.08 18.43
CA TYR A 61 -13.33 -2.06 19.24
C TYR A 61 -12.85 -1.55 20.61
N ALA A 62 -12.86 -0.23 20.85
CA ALA A 62 -12.48 0.37 22.12
C ALA A 62 -13.65 0.49 23.13
N LEU A 63 -14.86 0.07 22.74
CA LEU A 63 -16.07 0.11 23.56
C LEU A 63 -16.53 -1.28 24.05
N GLU A 64 -15.77 -2.33 23.76
CA GLU A 64 -15.88 -3.68 24.35
C GLU A 64 -14.71 -3.93 25.32
#